data_AF-A0A1G2CXI2-F1
#
_entry.id   AF-A0A1G2CXI2-F1
#
_cell.length_a   1.000
_cell.length_b   1.000
_cell.length_c   1.000
_cell.angle_alpha   90.00
_cell.angle_beta   90.00
_cell.angle_gamma   90.00
#
_symmetry.space_group_name_H-M   'P 1'
#
loop_
_entity.id
_entity.type
_entity.pdbx_description
1 polymer ?
#
loop_
_entity_poly.entity_id
_entity_poly.type
_entity_poly.pdbx_seq_one_letter_code
_entity_poly.pdbx_strand_id
1 'polypeptide(L)' 'MEEENIKLSAIDRKLTVIVGLLFKISNQGGKSTLKDQVKELSSLGLSANEIAATLGKKITHIRKELTGLKKTKK' A
#
# COMPACT_ATOMS: atom_id res chain seq x y z
N MET A 1 -8.41 -7.17 -26.95
CA MET A 1 -8.94 -7.58 -25.62
C MET A 1 -7.91 -8.33 -24.78
N GLU A 2 -7.45 -9.54 -25.13
CA GLU A 2 -6.45 -10.29 -24.32
C GLU A 2 -5.12 -9.52 -24.15
N GLU A 3 -4.59 -9.00 -25.25
CA GLU A 3 -3.29 -8.33 -25.31
C GLU A 3 -3.27 -6.97 -24.57
N GLU A 4 -4.41 -6.26 -24.57
CA GLU A 4 -4.61 -5.04 -23.79
C GLU A 4 -4.67 -5.33 -22.29
N ASN A 5 -5.32 -6.43 -21.89
CA ASN A 5 -5.37 -6.86 -20.50
C ASN A 5 -3.97 -7.19 -19.96
N ILE A 6 -3.14 -7.86 -20.76
CA ILE A 6 -1.74 -8.16 -20.40
C ILE A 6 -0.94 -6.86 -20.23
N LYS A 7 -1.12 -5.88 -21.13
CA LYS A 7 -0.47 -4.57 -21.04
C LYS A 7 -0.90 -3.79 -19.80
N LEU A 8 -2.20 -3.79 -19.47
CA LEU A 8 -2.73 -3.13 -18.27
C LEU A 8 -2.19 -3.77 -16.99
N SER A 9 -2.13 -5.10 -16.91
CA SER A 9 -1.54 -5.81 -15.78
C SER A 9 -0.05 -5.47 -15.60
N ALA A 10 0.70 -5.35 -16.70
CA ALA A 10 2.10 -4.95 -16.65
C ALA A 10 2.29 -3.50 -16.17
N ILE A 11 1.38 -2.59 -16.54
CA ILE A 11 1.38 -1.19 -16.09
C ILE A 11 1.07 -1.12 -14.59
N ASP A 12 0.02 -1.81 -14.14
CA ASP A 12 -0.39 -1.87 -12.74
C ASP A 12 0.74 -2.34 -11.81
N ARG A 13 1.45 -3.40 -12.24
CA ARG A 13 2.62 -3.89 -11.51
C ARG A 13 3.75 -2.86 -11.43
N LYS A 14 4.03 -2.14 -12.52
CA LYS A 14 5.06 -1.07 -12.54
C LYS A 14 4.67 0.08 -11.61
N LEU A 15 3.40 0.49 -11.60
CA LEU A 15 2.88 1.53 -10.71
C LEU A 15 2.98 1.12 -9.24
N THR A 16 2.64 -0.13 -8.92
CA THR A 16 2.80 -0.69 -7.56
C THR A 16 4.26 -0.59 -7.09
N VAL A 17 5.22 -0.93 -7.96
CA VAL A 17 6.65 -0.81 -7.66
C VAL A 17 7.05 0.66 -7.44
N ILE A 18 6.58 1.58 -8.29
CA ILE A 18 6.87 3.02 -8.14
C ILE A 18 6.32 3.55 -6.80
N VAL A 19 5.09 3.20 -6.43
CA VAL A 19 4.48 3.57 -5.15
C VAL A 19 5.33 3.06 -3.98
N GLY A 20 5.76 1.79 -4.03
CA GLY A 20 6.62 1.23 -2.98
C GLY A 20 7.98 1.92 -2.86
N LEU A 21 8.59 2.33 -3.98
CA LEU A 21 9.86 3.06 -4.00
C LEU A 21 9.70 4.48 -3.45
N LEU A 22 8.67 5.22 -3.89
CA LEU A 22 8.37 6.56 -3.39
C LEU A 22 8.09 6.54 -1.90
N PHE A 23 7.32 5.54 -1.44
CA PHE A 23 7.04 5.34 -0.04
C PHE A 23 8.31 5.05 0.79
N LYS A 24 9.25 4.28 0.24
CA LYS A 24 10.53 4.03 0.90
C LYS A 24 11.39 5.30 0.98
N ILE A 25 11.39 6.13 -0.07
CA ILE A 25 12.09 7.42 -0.10
C ILE A 25 11.47 8.41 0.89
N SER A 26 10.13 8.53 0.93
CA SER A 26 9.44 9.45 1.87
C SER A 26 9.70 9.11 3.34
N ASN A 27 9.98 7.83 3.63
CA ASN A 27 10.27 7.33 4.96
C ASN A 27 11.77 7.24 5.30
N GLN A 28 12.67 7.61 4.39
CA GLN A 28 14.10 7.74 4.71
C GLN A 28 14.33 8.99 5.56
N GLY A 29 14.23 8.84 6.88
CA GLY A 29 14.57 9.90 7.86
C GLY A 29 13.56 10.07 8.99
N GLY A 30 12.36 9.49 8.88
CA GLY A 30 11.32 9.54 9.91
C GLY A 30 11.01 8.17 10.51
N LYS A 31 10.80 8.10 11.83
CA LYS A 31 10.17 6.93 12.47
C LYS A 31 8.67 6.92 12.13
N SER A 32 8.30 6.56 10.91
CA SER A 32 6.89 6.33 10.57
C SER A 32 6.42 5.02 11.22
N THR A 33 5.32 5.08 11.97
CA THR A 33 4.73 3.87 12.57
C THR A 33 3.99 3.07 11.50
N LEU A 34 3.83 1.75 11.70
CA LEU A 34 3.06 0.91 10.76
C LEU A 34 1.65 1.47 10.48
N LYS A 35 1.01 2.09 11.47
CA LYS A 35 -0.30 2.73 11.31
C LYS A 35 -0.26 3.89 10.32
N ASP A 36 0.78 4.72 10.37
CA ASP A 36 0.98 5.85 9.46
C ASP A 36 1.25 5.35 8.03
N GLN A 37 2.10 4.32 7.91
CA GLN A 37 2.41 3.66 6.64
C GLN A 37 1.15 3.09 5.96
N VAL A 38 0.32 2.40 6.74
CA VAL A 38 -0.96 1.83 6.26
C VAL A 38 -1.95 2.92 5.88
N LYS A 39 -2.01 4.02 6.65
CA LYS A 39 -2.90 5.16 6.37
C LYS A 39 -2.54 5.83 5.04
N GLU A 40 -1.25 6.09 4.82
CA GLU A 40 -0.75 6.73 3.60
C GLU A 40 -1.03 5.86 2.37
N LEU A 41 -0.62 4.59 2.39
CA LEU A 41 -0.84 3.68 1.26
C LEU A 41 -2.34 3.42 0.99
N SER A 42 -3.16 3.33 2.04
CA SER A 42 -4.61 3.22 1.87
C SER A 42 -5.24 4.49 1.29
N SER A 43 -4.69 5.66 1.57
CA SER A 43 -5.16 6.93 0.98
C SER A 43 -4.83 7.03 -0.51
N LEU A 44 -3.81 6.30 -0.97
CA LEU A 44 -3.47 6.14 -2.39
C LEU A 44 -4.33 5.07 -3.09
N GLY A 45 -5.31 4.48 -2.39
CA GLY A 45 -6.25 3.51 -2.96
C GLY A 45 -5.79 2.05 -2.92
N LEU A 46 -4.62 1.75 -2.34
CA LEU A 46 -4.14 0.36 -2.25
C LEU A 46 -5.02 -0.47 -1.30
N SER A 47 -5.30 -1.69 -1.72
CA SER A 47 -5.97 -2.70 -0.90
C SER A 47 -5.04 -3.25 0.19
N ALA A 48 -5.62 -3.92 1.19
CA ALA A 48 -4.85 -4.54 2.26
C ALA A 48 -3.79 -5.56 1.77
N ASN A 49 -4.05 -6.22 0.64
CA ASN A 49 -3.12 -7.19 0.03
C ASN A 49 -1.92 -6.48 -0.58
N GLU A 50 -2.16 -5.42 -1.34
CA GLU A 50 -1.10 -4.63 -1.99
C GLU A 50 -0.25 -3.92 -0.93
N ILE A 51 -0.87 -3.35 0.10
CA ILE A 51 -0.14 -2.77 1.23
C ILE A 51 0.74 -3.82 1.92
N ALA A 52 0.23 -5.03 2.14
CA ALA A 52 0.99 -6.11 2.76
C ALA A 52 2.22 -6.51 1.92
N ALA A 53 2.04 -6.59 0.60
CA ALA A 53 3.12 -6.87 -0.35
C ALA A 53 4.17 -5.73 -0.36
N THR A 54 3.72 -4.48 -0.45
CA THR A 54 4.59 -3.29 -0.48
C THR A 54 5.41 -3.14 0.80
N LEU A 55 4.83 -3.41 1.97
CA LEU A 55 5.50 -3.28 3.27
C LEU A 55 6.24 -4.56 3.72
N GLY A 56 6.08 -5.68 3.00
CA GLY A 56 6.62 -6.99 3.41
C GLY A 56 6.07 -7.45 4.77
N LYS A 57 4.78 -7.24 5.03
CA LYS A 57 4.10 -7.57 6.30
C LYS A 57 3.00 -8.61 6.11
N LYS A 58 2.62 -9.29 7.19
CA LYS A 58 1.42 -10.15 7.19
C LYS A 58 0.15 -9.33 6.99
N ILE A 59 -0.72 -9.78 6.11
CA ILE A 59 -2.03 -9.16 5.83
C ILE A 59 -2.88 -8.94 7.10
N THR A 60 -2.78 -9.84 8.08
CA THR A 60 -3.51 -9.73 9.35
C THR A 60 -3.14 -8.47 10.14
N HIS A 61 -1.87 -8.07 10.11
CA HIS A 61 -1.40 -6.83 10.74
C HIS A 61 -1.96 -5.61 10.01
N ILE A 62 -1.97 -5.62 8.68
CA ILE A 62 -2.51 -4.52 7.87
C ILE A 62 -4.02 -4.35 8.11
N ARG A 63 -4.79 -5.45 8.13
CA ARG A 63 -6.23 -5.43 8.41
C ARG A 63 -6.54 -4.87 9.80
N LYS A 64 -5.71 -5.19 10.80
CA LYS A 64 -5.84 -4.64 12.16
C LYS A 64 -5.68 -3.12 12.15
N GLU A 65 -4.63 -2.59 11.50
CA GLU A 65 -4.40 -1.15 11.39
C GLU A 65 -5.53 -0.45 10.62
N LEU A 66 -5.96 -0.99 9.48
CA LEU A 66 -7.10 -0.45 8.71
C LEU A 66 -8.39 -0.38 9.53
N THR A 67 -8.64 -1.40 10.37
CA THR A 67 -9.80 -1.40 11.28
C THR A 67 -9.67 -0.30 12.33
N GLY A 68 -8.48 -0.10 12.88
CA GLY A 68 -8.18 1.00 13.80
C GLY A 68 -8.40 2.38 13.17
N LEU A 69 -7.96 2.56 11.92
CA LEU A 69 -8.15 3.81 11.16
C LEU A 69 -9.63 4.15 10.95
N LYS A 70 -10.47 3.16 10.62
CA LYS A 70 -11.92 3.35 10.46
C LYS A 70 -12.61 3.82 11.74
N LYS A 71 -12.18 3.33 12.90
CA LYS A 71 -12.72 3.73 14.21
C LYS A 71 -12.34 5.15 14.61
N THR A 72 -11.27 5.71 14.05
CA THR A 72 -10.79 7.06 14.38
C THR A 72 -11.44 8.14 13.51
N LYS A 73 -12.14 7.75 12.44
CA LYS A 73 -12.85 8.66 11.50
C LYS A 73 -14.30 8.97 11.93
N LYS A 74 -14.76 8.36 13.01
CA LYS A 74 -16.12 8.45 13.54
C LYS A 74 -16.09 9.20 14.87
#